data_AF-A0A061R7U0-F1
#
_entry.id   AF-A0A061R7U0-F1
#
_cell.length_a   1.000
_cell.length_b   1.000
_cell.length_c   1.000
_cell.angle_alpha   90.00
_cell.angle_beta   90.00
_cell.angle_gamma   90.00
#
_symmetry.space_group_name_H-M   'P 1'
#
loop_
_entity.id
_entity.type
_entity.pdbx_description
1 polymer ?
#
loop_
_entity_poly.entity_id
_entity_poly.type
_entity_poly.pdbx_seq_one_letter_code
_entity_poly.pdbx_strand_id
1 'polypeptide(L)'
;MNLDKKALPSCTRNINLRFHNKNFCKTLPGTRDIELAGNCLSLTSAVSSLGHQNRTISIFKIDCEGCEYFVLPELAKLVEEKKLSVQQIQVEIHGTRFLRIRRLFQTLRSAGFAVFHKERNHDGCDGYKCVEFSLLSLSFAKAEFIHSHCGT
;
A
#
# COMPACT_ATOMS: atom_id res chain seq x y z
N MET A 1 2.14 6.99 -12.54
CA MET A 1 1.87 6.27 -13.82
C MET A 1 0.48 5.65 -13.76
N ASN A 2 -0.52 6.21 -14.45
CA ASN A 2 -1.85 5.59 -14.58
C ASN A 2 -1.76 4.56 -15.72
N LEU A 3 -1.53 3.30 -15.39
CA LEU A 3 -1.62 2.22 -16.36
C LEU A 3 -3.10 1.96 -16.63
N ASP A 4 -3.60 2.46 -17.76
CA ASP A 4 -4.89 2.02 -18.26
C ASP A 4 -4.79 0.55 -18.70
N LYS A 5 -5.92 -0.17 -18.71
CA LYS A 5 -5.95 -1.57 -19.18
C LYS A 5 -5.45 -1.74 -20.62
N LYS A 6 -5.31 -0.65 -21.39
CA LYS A 6 -4.84 -0.66 -22.79
C LYS A 6 -3.31 -0.81 -22.88
N ALA A 7 -2.57 -0.45 -21.84
CA ALA A 7 -1.11 -0.61 -21.78
C ALA A 7 -0.65 -2.07 -21.52
N LEU A 8 -1.57 -3.00 -21.23
CA LEU A 8 -1.23 -4.38 -20.91
C LEU A 8 -1.18 -5.28 -22.16
N PRO A 9 -0.16 -6.16 -22.29
CA PRO A 9 -0.07 -7.12 -23.40
C PRO A 9 -1.33 -7.98 -23.54
N SER A 10 -1.72 -8.33 -24.76
CA SER A 10 -2.96 -9.09 -25.03
C SER A 10 -3.04 -10.43 -24.27
N CYS A 11 -1.91 -11.10 -24.05
CA CYS A 11 -1.81 -12.34 -23.28
C CYS A 11 -2.18 -12.17 -21.79
N THR A 12 -2.13 -10.95 -21.26
CA THR A 12 -2.49 -10.65 -19.87
C THR A 12 -3.96 -10.28 -19.68
N ARG A 13 -4.73 -10.16 -20.77
CA ARG A 13 -6.16 -9.77 -20.72
C ARG A 13 -7.04 -10.81 -20.03
N ASN A 14 -6.62 -12.08 -19.99
CA ASN A 14 -7.30 -13.16 -19.29
C ASN A 14 -6.82 -13.34 -17.84
N ILE A 15 -5.82 -12.57 -17.40
CA ILE A 15 -5.36 -12.56 -16.02
C ILE A 15 -6.25 -11.56 -15.28
N ASN A 16 -6.78 -11.95 -14.11
CA ASN A 16 -7.67 -11.12 -13.26
C ASN A 16 -6.93 -9.93 -12.60
N LEU A 17 -6.12 -9.19 -13.37
CA LEU A 17 -5.42 -7.98 -12.95
C LEU A 17 -6.38 -6.79 -12.94
N ARG A 18 -6.46 -6.12 -11.78
CA ARG A 18 -7.28 -4.92 -11.60
C ARG A 18 -6.40 -3.80 -11.07
N PHE A 19 -6.38 -2.68 -11.78
CA PHE A 19 -5.68 -1.46 -11.40
C PHE A 19 -6.71 -0.43 -10.94
N HIS A 20 -6.45 0.16 -9.78
CA HIS A 20 -7.29 1.19 -9.19
C HIS A 20 -6.38 2.32 -8.70
N ASN A 21 -6.82 3.56 -8.89
CA ASN A 21 -6.16 4.75 -8.37
C ASN A 21 -7.19 5.57 -7.59
N LYS A 22 -6.88 5.91 -6.34
CA LYS A 22 -7.76 6.62 -5.40
C LYS A 22 -6.94 7.55 -4.53
N ASN A 23 -7.54 8.70 -4.18
CA ASN A 23 -6.97 9.64 -3.23
C ASN A 23 -7.41 9.28 -1.81
N PHE A 24 -6.48 9.34 -0.85
CA PHE A 24 -6.75 9.06 0.56
C PHE A 24 -6.73 10.32 1.41
N CYS A 25 -7.71 10.43 2.31
CA CYS A 25 -7.84 11.54 3.25
C CYS A 25 -7.93 11.02 4.67
N LYS A 26 -7.39 11.80 5.61
CA LYS A 26 -7.47 11.48 7.03
C LYS A 26 -8.92 11.67 7.50
N THR A 27 -9.53 10.61 8.00
CA THR A 27 -10.83 10.69 8.67
C THR A 27 -10.67 11.47 9.98
N LEU A 28 -11.38 12.60 10.12
CA LEU A 28 -11.42 13.35 11.38
C LEU A 28 -12.54 12.79 12.28
N PRO A 29 -12.32 12.66 13.61
CA PRO A 29 -13.37 12.19 14.52
C PRO A 29 -14.58 13.14 14.48
N GLY A 30 -15.78 12.58 14.26
CA GLY A 30 -17.04 13.34 14.30
C GLY A 30 -17.45 14.00 12.97
N THR A 31 -16.62 13.96 11.92
CA THR A 31 -17.02 14.36 10.58
C THR A 31 -17.51 13.13 9.81
N ARG A 32 -18.80 13.08 9.43
CA ARG A 32 -19.25 12.19 8.33
C ARG A 32 -18.43 12.59 7.13
N ASP A 33 -17.64 11.68 6.54
CA ASP A 33 -16.80 11.88 5.34
C ASP A 33 -17.17 13.15 4.57
N ILE A 34 -16.67 14.30 5.04
CA ILE A 34 -17.03 15.59 4.44
C ILE A 34 -16.21 15.57 3.17
N GLU A 35 -16.94 15.51 2.06
CA GLU A 35 -16.46 15.64 0.70
C GLU A 35 -15.66 16.96 0.61
N LEU A 36 -14.38 16.90 1.00
CA LEU A 36 -13.45 18.03 0.94
C LEU A 36 -13.11 18.24 -0.53
N ALA A 37 -14.02 18.89 -1.27
CA ALA A 37 -13.86 19.44 -2.62
C ALA A 37 -13.20 18.54 -3.69
N GLY A 38 -13.08 17.23 -3.46
CA GLY A 38 -12.42 16.28 -4.35
C GLY A 38 -12.64 14.85 -3.85
N ASN A 39 -12.83 13.93 -4.80
CA ASN A 39 -13.11 12.49 -4.59
C ASN A 39 -12.04 11.78 -3.73
N CYS A 40 -12.10 11.96 -2.42
CA CYS A 40 -11.14 11.41 -1.46
C CYS A 40 -11.84 10.43 -0.52
N LEU A 41 -11.21 9.29 -0.24
CA LEU A 41 -11.79 8.20 0.55
C LEU A 41 -10.91 7.86 1.75
N SER A 42 -11.52 7.32 2.81
CA SER A 42 -10.76 6.55 3.80
C SER A 42 -10.25 5.25 3.17
N LEU A 43 -9.24 4.60 3.78
CA LEU A 43 -8.76 3.31 3.28
C LEU A 43 -9.87 2.26 3.28
N THR A 44 -10.65 2.21 4.35
CA THR A 44 -11.79 1.31 4.49
C THR A 44 -12.85 1.54 3.39
N SER A 45 -13.20 2.80 3.10
CA SER A 45 -14.16 3.13 2.03
C SER A 45 -13.61 2.81 0.64
N ALA A 46 -12.30 3.00 0.39
CA ALA A 46 -11.67 2.60 -0.87
C ALA A 46 -11.69 1.08 -1.05
N VAL A 47 -11.30 0.30 -0.04
CA VAL A 47 -11.35 -1.17 -0.08
C VAL A 47 -12.77 -1.67 -0.36
N SER A 48 -13.76 -1.09 0.29
CA SER A 48 -15.18 -1.40 0.09
C SER A 48 -15.64 -1.10 -1.34
N SER A 49 -15.47 0.16 -1.79
CA SER A 49 -15.96 0.62 -3.09
C SER A 49 -15.29 -0.08 -4.28
N LEU A 50 -14.06 -0.57 -4.11
CA LEU A 50 -13.33 -1.32 -5.13
C LEU A 50 -13.61 -2.84 -5.07
N GLY A 51 -14.40 -3.31 -4.09
CA GLY A 51 -14.73 -4.72 -3.94
C GLY A 51 -13.55 -5.58 -3.49
N HIS A 52 -12.62 -5.00 -2.72
CA HIS A 52 -11.47 -5.70 -2.13
C HIS A 52 -11.75 -6.25 -0.73
N GLN A 53 -12.98 -6.11 -0.21
CA GLN A 53 -13.41 -6.79 1.00
C GLN A 53 -13.26 -8.31 0.82
N ASN A 54 -12.66 -8.98 1.80
CA ASN A 54 -12.39 -10.42 1.79
C ASN A 54 -11.53 -10.90 0.61
N ARG A 55 -10.77 -10.00 -0.03
CA ARG A 55 -9.80 -10.34 -1.07
C ARG A 55 -8.39 -10.00 -0.59
N THR A 56 -7.43 -10.73 -1.12
CA THR A 56 -6.01 -10.39 -0.97
C THR A 56 -5.64 -9.37 -2.03
N ILE A 57 -5.09 -8.24 -1.60
CA ILE A 57 -4.46 -7.26 -2.48
C ILE A 57 -3.02 -7.74 -2.73
N SER A 58 -2.69 -8.08 -3.97
CA SER A 58 -1.33 -8.54 -4.30
C SER A 58 -0.30 -7.42 -4.15
N ILE A 59 -0.60 -6.22 -4.66
CA ILE A 59 0.28 -5.05 -4.56
C ILE A 59 -0.55 -3.84 -4.13
N PHE A 60 -0.16 -3.21 -3.03
CA PHE A 60 -0.70 -1.94 -2.56
C PHE A 60 0.35 -0.85 -2.72
N LYS A 61 0.19 0.03 -3.71
CA LYS A 61 1.09 1.16 -3.94
C LYS A 61 0.56 2.44 -3.28
N ILE A 62 1.43 3.14 -2.58
CA ILE A 62 1.16 4.44 -1.96
C ILE A 62 2.21 5.44 -2.46
N ASP A 63 1.72 6.48 -3.11
CA ASP A 63 2.51 7.54 -3.71
C ASP A 63 1.68 8.79 -3.54
N CYS A 64 1.90 9.46 -2.41
CA CYS A 64 1.12 10.59 -1.96
C CYS A 64 1.96 11.48 -1.05
N GLU A 65 1.73 12.79 -1.14
CA GLU A 65 2.49 13.81 -0.43
C GLU A 65 2.15 13.84 1.08
N GLY A 66 2.76 12.95 1.85
CA GLY A 66 2.62 12.88 3.32
C GLY A 66 1.44 12.06 3.84
N CYS A 67 0.61 11.49 2.96
CA CYS A 67 -0.56 10.68 3.34
C CYS A 67 -0.18 9.28 3.87
N GLU A 68 1.00 8.78 3.50
CA GLU A 68 1.55 7.49 3.90
C GLU A 68 1.57 7.33 5.43
N TYR A 69 1.72 8.43 6.16
CA TYR A 69 1.79 8.44 7.62
C TYR A 69 0.46 8.27 8.34
N PHE A 70 -0.68 8.31 7.64
CA PHE A 70 -1.97 7.92 8.21
C PHE A 70 -2.58 6.72 7.50
N VAL A 71 -2.31 6.54 6.20
CA VAL A 71 -2.79 5.37 5.44
C VAL A 71 -2.09 4.08 5.90
N LEU A 72 -0.75 4.07 6.05
CA LEU A 72 -0.03 2.86 6.41
C LEU A 72 -0.33 2.37 7.85
N PRO A 73 -0.47 3.24 8.87
CA PRO A 73 -0.94 2.78 10.18
C PRO A 73 -2.37 2.23 10.17
N GLU A 74 -3.29 2.81 9.38
CA GLU A 74 -4.64 2.26 9.21
C GLU A 74 -4.58 0.89 8.52
N LEU A 75 -3.78 0.76 7.46
CA LEU A 75 -3.54 -0.51 6.77
C LEU A 75 -3.02 -1.58 7.73
N ALA A 76 -1.98 -1.26 8.50
CA ALA A 76 -1.38 -2.16 9.47
C ALA A 76 -2.43 -2.68 10.47
N LYS A 77 -3.26 -1.77 11.01
CA LYS A 77 -4.36 -2.13 11.91
C LYS A 77 -5.36 -3.09 11.24
N LEU A 78 -5.78 -2.80 10.00
CA LEU A 78 -6.72 -3.67 9.28
C LEU A 78 -6.13 -5.06 8.99
N VAL A 79 -4.82 -5.16 8.74
CA VAL A 79 -4.11 -6.43 8.56
C VAL A 79 -4.04 -7.22 9.87
N GLU A 80 -3.67 -6.56 10.98
CA GLU A 80 -3.63 -7.17 12.32
C GLU A 80 -5.01 -7.68 12.75
N GLU A 81 -6.07 -6.91 12.46
CA GLU A 81 -7.47 -7.27 12.71
C GLU A 81 -8.03 -8.31 11.71
N LYS A 82 -7.21 -8.80 10.76
CA LYS A 82 -7.61 -9.73 9.69
C LYS A 82 -8.78 -9.23 8.82
N LYS A 83 -8.98 -7.92 8.74
CA LYS A 83 -10.01 -7.27 7.91
C LYS A 83 -9.53 -6.97 6.50
N LEU A 84 -8.21 -6.97 6.29
CA LEU A 84 -7.58 -6.77 4.99
C LEU A 84 -6.36 -7.67 4.86
N SER A 85 -6.12 -8.20 3.67
CA SER A 85 -4.94 -9.01 3.35
C SER A 85 -4.14 -8.34 2.24
N VAL A 86 -2.85 -8.09 2.47
CA VAL A 86 -1.94 -7.46 1.50
C VAL A 86 -0.65 -8.27 1.42
N GLN A 87 -0.21 -8.60 0.20
CA GLN A 87 1.02 -9.36 -0.02
C GLN A 87 2.24 -8.44 -0.13
N GLN A 88 2.18 -7.42 -0.98
CA GLN A 88 3.25 -6.46 -1.19
C GLN A 88 2.76 -5.02 -0.98
N ILE A 89 3.61 -4.20 -0.38
CA ILE A 89 3.44 -2.74 -0.29
C ILE A 89 4.57 -2.09 -1.09
N GLN A 90 4.23 -1.12 -1.93
CA GLN A 90 5.19 -0.20 -2.54
C GLN A 90 4.86 1.19 -2.04
N VAL A 91 5.81 1.88 -1.43
CA VAL A 91 5.54 3.18 -0.83
C VAL A 91 6.69 4.16 -1.05
N GLU A 92 6.35 5.37 -1.45
CA GLU A 92 7.24 6.52 -1.33
C GLU A 92 7.04 7.20 0.02
N ILE A 93 8.11 7.28 0.81
CA ILE A 93 8.10 7.93 2.12
C ILE A 93 8.62 9.36 1.97
N HIS A 94 7.80 10.34 2.33
CA HIS A 94 8.10 11.76 2.24
C HIS A 94 8.65 12.31 3.56
N GLY A 95 9.69 13.14 3.46
CA GLY A 95 10.26 13.92 4.56
C GLY A 95 11.43 13.24 5.30
N THR A 96 11.99 13.98 6.26
CA THR A 96 13.29 13.65 6.89
C THR A 96 13.20 13.41 8.40
N ARG A 97 11.99 13.39 8.98
CA ARG A 97 11.81 13.27 10.44
C ARG A 97 12.03 11.83 10.91
N PHE A 98 13.25 11.53 11.34
CA PHE A 98 13.69 10.18 11.77
C PHE A 98 12.69 9.45 12.68
N LEU A 99 12.24 10.08 13.78
CA LEU A 99 11.33 9.42 14.73
C LEU A 99 9.98 9.04 14.12
N ARG A 100 9.47 9.85 13.19
CA ARG A 100 8.19 9.58 12.50
C ARG A 100 8.34 8.40 11.54
N ILE A 101 9.42 8.39 10.76
CA ILE A 101 9.74 7.31 9.81
C ILE A 101 10.02 6.00 10.56
N ARG A 102 10.82 6.06 11.63
CA ARG A 102 11.11 4.89 12.49
C ARG A 102 9.82 4.29 13.05
N ARG A 103 8.91 5.12 13.58
CA ARG A 103 7.63 4.65 14.12
C ARG A 103 6.77 3.99 13.04
N LEU A 104 6.73 4.58 11.84
CA LEU A 104 5.99 4.00 10.71
C LEU A 104 6.48 2.60 10.35
N PHE A 105 7.80 2.41 10.21
CA PHE A 105 8.37 1.08 9.91
C PHE A 105 8.24 0.10 11.07
N GLN A 106 8.25 0.57 12.32
CA GLN A 106 7.94 -0.27 13.47
C GLN A 106 6.49 -0.78 13.41
N THR A 107 5.53 0.10 13.09
CA THR A 107 4.12 -0.26 12.89
C THR A 107 3.97 -1.32 11.80
N LEU A 108 4.59 -1.13 10.64
CA LEU A 108 4.53 -2.11 9.55
C LEU A 108 5.18 -3.45 9.90
N ARG A 109 6.30 -3.41 10.63
CA ARG A 109 6.96 -4.63 11.12
C ARG A 109 6.08 -5.40 12.09
N SER A 110 5.41 -4.72 13.01
CA SER A 110 4.47 -5.35 13.95
C SER A 110 3.30 -6.02 13.22
N ALA A 111 2.84 -5.44 12.12
CA ALA A 111 1.83 -6.02 11.23
C ALA A 111 2.35 -7.13 10.30
N GLY A 112 3.61 -7.56 10.45
CA GLY A 112 4.16 -8.71 9.71
C GLY A 112 4.78 -8.39 8.34
N PHE A 113 5.12 -7.13 8.08
CA PHE A 113 5.80 -6.72 6.84
C PHE A 113 7.31 -6.56 7.03
N ALA A 114 8.09 -6.92 6.02
CA ALA A 114 9.53 -6.70 5.96
C ALA A 114 9.94 -5.96 4.69
N VAL A 115 10.88 -5.04 4.81
CA VAL A 115 11.48 -4.33 3.67
C VAL A 115 12.38 -5.31 2.91
N PHE A 116 12.19 -5.41 1.60
CA PHE A 116 13.07 -6.19 0.72
C PHE A 116 13.71 -5.36 -0.39
N HIS A 117 13.22 -4.14 -0.63
CA HIS A 117 13.81 -3.19 -1.56
C HIS A 117 13.72 -1.77 -1.02
N LYS A 118 14.73 -0.96 -1.33
CA LYS A 118 14.78 0.47 -1.03
C LYS A 118 15.54 1.16 -2.14
N GLU A 119 14.97 2.23 -2.68
CA GLU A 119 15.59 3.05 -3.71
C GLU A 119 15.34 4.53 -3.42
N ARG A 120 16.29 5.37 -3.81
CA ARG A 120 16.11 6.82 -3.71
C ARG A 120 15.25 7.28 -4.87
N ASN A 121 14.27 8.14 -4.64
CA ASN A 121 13.61 8.82 -5.76
C ASN A 121 14.58 9.88 -6.31
N HIS A 122 15.20 9.59 -7.45
CA HIS A 122 16.19 10.48 -8.08
C HIS A 122 15.55 11.67 -8.81
N ASP A 123 14.33 11.49 -9.31
CA ASP A 123 13.66 12.46 -10.18
C ASP A 123 12.66 13.37 -9.43
N GLY A 124 12.18 12.95 -8.25
CA GLY A 124 11.22 13.68 -7.42
C GLY A 124 11.77 14.21 -6.10
N CYS A 125 11.02 15.14 -5.47
CA CYS A 125 11.16 15.49 -4.04
C CYS A 125 12.58 15.94 -3.61
N ASP A 126 13.17 16.86 -4.38
CA ASP A 126 14.54 17.38 -4.22
C ASP A 126 15.62 16.28 -4.14
N GLY A 127 15.35 15.09 -4.68
CA GLY A 127 16.29 13.97 -4.79
C GLY A 127 16.71 13.31 -3.48
N TYR A 128 16.45 13.91 -2.31
CA TYR A 128 16.83 13.36 -1.00
C TYR A 128 15.70 13.35 0.03
N LYS A 129 14.58 14.03 -0.24
CA LYS A 129 13.49 14.13 0.72
C LYS A 129 12.49 12.98 0.60
N CYS A 130 12.61 12.15 -0.44
CA CYS A 130 11.76 10.99 -0.65
C CYS A 130 12.56 9.73 -0.97
N VAL A 131 12.07 8.59 -0.47
CA VAL A 131 12.67 7.27 -0.66
C VAL A 131 11.57 6.26 -0.91
N GLU A 132 11.73 5.47 -1.96
CA GLU A 132 10.84 4.37 -2.29
C GLU A 132 11.24 3.10 -1.52
N PHE A 133 10.25 2.42 -0.96
CA PHE A 133 10.42 1.14 -0.29
C PHE A 133 9.45 0.12 -0.86
N SER A 134 9.91 -1.11 -1.01
CA SER A 134 9.03 -2.27 -1.18
C SER A 134 9.09 -3.15 0.05
N LEU A 135 7.90 -3.50 0.54
CA LEU A 135 7.71 -4.39 1.68
C LEU A 135 6.91 -5.62 1.25
N LEU A 136 7.20 -6.74 1.87
CA LEU A 136 6.53 -8.02 1.64
C LEU A 136 5.93 -8.52 2.97
N SER A 137 4.74 -9.10 2.89
CA SER A 137 4.16 -9.87 4.00
C SER A 137 5.02 -11.11 4.26
N LEU A 138 5.46 -11.29 5.50
CA LEU A 138 6.30 -12.42 5.89
C LEU A 138 5.57 -13.76 5.77
N SER A 139 4.24 -13.78 6.02
CA SER A 139 3.45 -15.00 5.87
C SER A 139 3.34 -15.42 4.41
N PHE A 140 3.13 -14.46 3.52
CA PHE A 140 3.13 -14.68 2.07
C PHE A 140 4.52 -15.16 1.59
N ALA A 141 5.59 -14.45 1.96
CA ALA A 141 6.95 -14.82 1.60
C ALA A 141 7.29 -16.27 1.99
N LYS A 142 6.91 -16.67 3.20
CA LYS A 142 7.11 -18.03 3.71
C LYS A 142 6.30 -19.05 2.92
N ALA A 143 5.04 -18.75 2.62
CA ALA A 143 4.17 -19.64 1.85
C ALA A 143 4.73 -19.89 0.43
N GLU A 144 5.15 -18.82 -0.26
CA GLU A 144 5.74 -18.92 -1.60
C GLU A 144 7.09 -19.64 -1.59
N PHE A 145 7.92 -19.43 -0.57
CA PHE A 145 9.16 -20.17 -0.40
C PHE A 145 8.92 -21.67 -0.28
N ILE A 146 7.97 -22.08 0.58
CA ILE A 146 7.59 -23.49 0.74
C ILE A 146 7.02 -24.04 -0.57
N HIS A 147 6.09 -23.32 -1.19
CA HIS A 147 5.44 -23.76 -2.44
C HIS A 147 6.47 -24.01 -3.55
N SER A 148 7.44 -23.12 -3.70
CA SER A 148 8.48 -23.23 -4.75
C SER A 148 9.54 -24.30 -4.49
N HIS A 149 9.82 -24.67 -3.24
CA HIS A 149 10.94 -25.56 -2.89
C HIS A 149 10.51 -26.94 -2.38
N CYS A 150 9.33 -27.06 -1.78
CA CYS A 150 8.87 -28.32 -1.18
C CYS A 150 7.96 -29.12 -2.09
N GLY A 151 7.43 -28.53 -3.18
CA GLY A 151 6.38 -29.14 -3.98
C GLY A 151 5.05 -29.20 -3.22
N THR A 152 3.94 -29.15 -3.94
CA THR A 152 2.59 -29.39 -3.40
C THR A 152 2.25 -30.88 -3.41
#